data_AF-A0A3D5YF96-F1
#
_entry.id   AF-A0A3D5YF96-F1
#
_cell.length_a   1.000
_cell.length_b   1.000
_cell.length_c   1.000
_cell.angle_alpha   90.00
_cell.angle_beta   90.00
_cell.angle_gamma   90.00
#
_symmetry.space_group_name_H-M   'P 1'
#
loop_
_entity.id
_entity.type
_entity.pdbx_description
1 polymer ?
#
loop_
_entity_poly.entity_id
_entity_poly.type
_entity_poly.pdbx_seq_one_letter_code
_entity_poly.pdbx_strand_id
1 'polypeptide(L)'
;MWETYRRRKIQHEHNVLNNITPQKASSNVKELESVKTDEDLTQTFSADMFKKRKLKRMTKKEKEIILKDLKVQLDEAIKAWEFEKAAVIRDQIKEIDEG
;
A
#
# COMPACT_ATOMS: atom_id res chain seq x y z
N MET A 1 -36.42 -4.40 -8.15
CA MET A 1 -35.99 -5.62 -8.84
C MET A 1 -36.11 -5.52 -10.37
N TRP A 2 -37.21 -4.96 -10.92
CA TRP A 2 -37.39 -4.78 -12.36
C TRP A 2 -36.34 -3.86 -13.04
N GLU A 3 -35.96 -2.77 -12.37
CA GLU A 3 -35.03 -1.76 -12.91
C GLU A 3 -33.61 -2.30 -13.13
N THR A 4 -33.14 -3.21 -12.29
CA THR A 4 -31.85 -3.90 -12.46
C THR A 4 -31.79 -4.76 -13.72
N TYR A 5 -32.87 -5.50 -14.02
CA TYR A 5 -32.96 -6.31 -15.24
C TYR A 5 -33.07 -5.42 -16.49
N ARG A 6 -33.83 -4.32 -16.40
CA ARG A 6 -33.93 -3.32 -17.47
C ARG A 6 -32.55 -2.76 -17.85
N ARG A 7 -31.77 -2.31 -16.86
CA ARG A 7 -30.40 -1.78 -17.08
C ARG A 7 -29.47 -2.85 -17.65
N ARG A 8 -29.55 -4.08 -17.15
CA ARG A 8 -28.70 -5.18 -17.62
C ARG A 8 -28.95 -5.53 -19.09
N LYS A 9 -30.22 -5.50 -19.51
CA LYS A 9 -30.61 -5.74 -20.92
C LYS A 9 -29.97 -4.71 -21.86
N ILE A 10 -30.10 -3.42 -21.54
CA ILE A 10 -29.51 -2.32 -22.32
C ILE A 10 -27.99 -2.45 -22.42
N GLN A 11 -27.32 -2.75 -21.31
CA GLN A 11 -25.87 -2.96 -21.29
C GLN A 11 -25.44 -4.15 -22.15
N HIS A 12 -26.22 -5.24 -22.12
CA HIS A 12 -25.92 -6.42 -22.92
C HIS A 12 -26.11 -6.15 -24.43
N GLU A 13 -27.21 -5.52 -24.81
CA GLU A 13 -27.49 -5.14 -26.20
C GLU A 13 -26.41 -4.20 -26.75
N HIS A 14 -25.99 -3.19 -25.96
CA HIS A 14 -24.89 -2.30 -26.32
C HIS A 14 -23.56 -3.05 -26.49
N ASN A 15 -23.26 -3.98 -25.58
CA ASN A 15 -22.02 -4.76 -25.65
C ASN A 15 -21.99 -5.68 -26.87
N VAL A 16 -23.10 -6.31 -27.22
CA VAL A 16 -23.22 -7.15 -28.43
C VAL A 16 -23.08 -6.30 -29.69
N LEU A 17 -23.73 -5.13 -29.75
CA LEU A 17 -23.65 -4.24 -30.91
C LEU A 17 -22.23 -3.71 -31.16
N ASN A 18 -21.47 -3.46 -30.09
CA ASN A 18 -20.12 -2.88 -30.16
C ASN A 18 -19.00 -3.94 -30.02
N ASN A 19 -19.33 -5.23 -30.03
CA ASN A 19 -18.38 -6.33 -29.80
C ASN A 19 -17.53 -6.16 -28.51
N ILE A 20 -18.10 -5.57 -27.46
CA ILE A 20 -17.44 -5.31 -26.18
C ILE A 20 -17.55 -6.55 -25.30
N THR A 21 -16.41 -7.13 -24.93
CA THR A 21 -16.35 -8.20 -23.93
C THR A 21 -16.19 -7.60 -22.54
N PRO A 22 -17.11 -7.83 -21.59
CA PRO A 22 -16.98 -7.33 -20.23
C PRO A 22 -15.74 -7.92 -19.55
N GLN A 23 -14.83 -7.07 -19.11
CA GLN A 23 -13.65 -7.46 -18.33
C GLN A 23 -13.66 -6.74 -16.98
N LYS A 24 -12.92 -7.29 -16.01
CA LYS A 24 -12.70 -6.62 -14.73
C LYS A 24 -11.73 -5.46 -14.95
N ALA A 25 -12.10 -4.26 -14.51
CA ALA A 25 -11.17 -3.14 -14.47
C ALA A 25 -10.09 -3.42 -13.42
N SER A 26 -8.87 -3.71 -13.85
CA SER A 26 -7.68 -3.76 -12.99
C SER A 26 -6.92 -2.44 -13.12
N SER A 27 -6.74 -1.73 -12.02
CA SER A 27 -5.94 -0.51 -11.98
C SER A 27 -4.46 -0.86 -11.80
N ASN A 28 -3.63 -0.62 -12.82
CA ASN A 28 -2.17 -0.74 -12.74
C ASN A 28 -1.55 0.61 -12.38
N VAL A 29 -1.89 1.18 -11.22
CA VAL A 29 -1.31 2.46 -10.75
C VAL A 29 0.03 2.24 -10.01
N LYS A 30 0.50 1.00 -9.89
CA LYS A 30 1.77 0.69 -9.20
C LYS A 30 3.03 1.10 -9.96
N GLU A 31 2.95 1.41 -11.25
CA GLU A 31 4.14 1.70 -12.08
C GLU A 31 4.56 3.19 -12.13
N LEU A 32 3.87 4.10 -11.44
CA LEU A 32 4.25 5.53 -11.45
C LEU A 32 5.27 5.92 -10.36
N GLU A 33 5.68 5.01 -9.48
CA GLU A 33 6.78 5.24 -8.52
C GLU A 33 8.07 4.53 -8.97
N SER A 34 8.81 5.13 -9.89
CA SER A 34 10.27 4.94 -9.94
C SER A 34 10.98 6.08 -10.68
N VAL A 35 11.06 7.26 -10.06
CA VAL A 35 12.24 8.11 -10.25
C VAL A 35 13.16 7.80 -9.08
N LYS A 36 13.94 6.72 -9.22
CA LYS A 36 15.10 6.50 -8.37
C LYS A 36 16.12 7.57 -8.75
N THR A 37 16.20 8.64 -7.98
CA THR A 37 17.39 9.49 -8.03
C THR A 37 18.53 8.68 -7.44
N ASP A 38 19.45 8.34 -8.34
CA ASP A 38 20.70 7.66 -8.11
C ASP A 38 21.60 8.55 -7.25
N GLU A 39 21.40 8.52 -5.94
CA GLU A 39 22.37 8.99 -4.95
C GLU A 39 22.67 7.82 -4.02
N ASP A 40 23.47 6.89 -4.56
CA ASP A 40 24.24 5.91 -3.80
C ASP A 40 25.21 6.65 -2.86
N LEU A 41 24.68 7.14 -1.73
CA LEU A 41 25.47 7.61 -0.61
C LEU A 41 26.04 6.38 0.11
N THR A 42 27.26 6.06 -0.29
CA THR A 42 28.22 5.25 0.45
C THR A 42 28.20 5.56 1.95
N GLN A 43 27.59 4.72 2.78
CA GLN A 43 27.85 4.70 4.21
C GLN A 43 28.03 3.28 4.72
N THR A 44 29.30 2.91 4.81
CA THR A 44 29.81 1.86 5.69
C THR A 44 29.27 2.03 7.11
N PHE A 45 28.45 1.10 7.61
CA PHE A 45 28.14 1.02 9.03
C PHE A 45 28.29 -0.39 9.59
N SER A 46 29.46 -0.60 10.19
CA SER A 46 29.74 -1.67 11.16
C SER A 46 28.97 -1.51 12.49
N ALA A 47 27.83 -0.80 12.49
CA ALA A 47 27.02 -0.51 13.67
C ALA A 47 25.77 -1.41 13.79
N ASP A 48 25.44 -2.19 12.75
CA ASP A 48 24.15 -2.89 12.63
C ASP A 48 24.05 -4.20 13.43
N MET A 49 25.19 -4.74 13.90
CA MET A 49 25.21 -5.98 14.67
C MET A 49 24.65 -5.82 16.10
N PHE A 50 24.70 -4.63 16.68
CA PHE A 50 24.18 -4.38 18.03
C PHE A 50 22.66 -4.09 18.04
N LYS A 51 22.11 -3.46 16.99
CA LYS A 51 20.67 -3.20 16.89
C LYS A 51 19.85 -4.47 16.60
N LYS A 52 20.36 -5.39 15.77
CA LYS A 52 19.71 -6.67 15.44
C LYS A 52 19.44 -7.56 16.68
N ARG A 53 20.25 -7.44 17.74
CA ARG A 53 20.05 -8.20 18.99
C ARG A 53 18.93 -7.66 19.89
N LYS A 54 18.62 -6.36 19.83
CA LYS A 54 17.48 -5.78 20.57
C LYS A 54 16.15 -6.00 19.84
N LEU A 55 16.15 -5.99 18.51
CA LEU A 55 14.95 -6.24 17.70
C LEU A 55 14.42 -7.68 17.85
N LYS A 56 15.32 -8.66 18.03
CA LYS A 56 14.99 -10.07 18.31
C LYS A 56 14.33 -10.29 19.69
N ARG A 57 14.31 -9.27 20.53
CA ARG A 57 13.83 -9.33 21.92
C ARG A 57 12.58 -8.49 22.17
N MET A 58 11.92 -8.00 21.12
CA MET A 58 10.53 -7.59 21.21
C MET A 58 9.65 -8.83 21.04
N THR A 59 8.74 -9.04 21.97
CA THR A 59 7.72 -10.07 21.83
C THR A 59 6.83 -9.74 20.65
N LYS A 60 6.29 -10.75 19.94
CA LYS A 60 5.35 -10.55 18.81
C LYS A 60 4.23 -9.56 19.16
N LYS A 61 3.80 -9.56 20.42
CA LYS A 61 2.80 -8.63 20.98
C LYS A 61 3.22 -7.15 20.92
N GLU A 62 4.48 -6.84 21.23
CA GLU A 62 4.98 -5.46 21.18
C GLU A 62 5.08 -4.95 19.74
N LYS A 63 5.48 -5.82 18.80
CA LYS A 63 5.45 -5.50 17.37
C LYS A 63 4.03 -5.20 16.89
N GLU A 64 3.06 -6.02 17.28
CA GLU A 64 1.65 -5.81 16.92
C GLU A 64 1.08 -4.50 17.48
N ILE A 65 1.46 -4.12 18.71
CA ILE A 65 1.03 -2.85 19.32
C ILE A 65 1.56 -1.65 18.53
N ILE A 66 2.86 -1.65 18.21
CA ILE A 66 3.49 -0.57 17.43
C ILE A 66 2.92 -0.51 16.02
N LEU A 67 2.71 -1.66 15.37
CA LEU A 67 2.09 -1.74 14.05
C LEU A 67 0.67 -1.17 14.05
N LYS A 68 -0.10 -1.42 15.11
CA LYS A 68 -1.45 -0.88 15.26
C LYS A 68 -1.43 0.63 15.41
N ASP A 69 -0.50 1.16 16.19
CA ASP A 69 -0.33 2.60 16.38
C ASP A 69 0.07 3.32 15.08
N LEU A 70 1.06 2.78 14.37
CA LEU A 70 1.48 3.31 13.05
C LEU A 70 0.36 3.29 12.02
N LYS A 71 -0.52 2.28 12.05
CA LYS A 71 -1.72 2.25 11.17
C LYS A 71 -2.69 3.39 11.48
N VAL A 72 -2.88 3.73 12.76
CA VAL A 72 -3.72 4.87 13.15
C VAL A 72 -3.10 6.18 12.68
N GLN A 73 -1.80 6.36 12.88
CA GLN A 73 -1.07 7.55 12.41
C GLN A 73 -1.11 7.68 10.88
N LEU A 74 -1.06 6.56 10.14
CA LEU A 74 -1.22 6.55 8.69
C LEU A 74 -2.62 7.03 8.27
N ASP A 75 -3.67 6.51 8.91
CA ASP A 75 -5.05 6.93 8.64
C ASP A 75 -5.27 8.41 8.95
N GLU A 76 -4.64 8.94 9.99
CA GLU A 76 -4.65 10.36 10.33
C GLU A 76 -3.91 11.20 9.29
N ALA A 77 -2.73 10.78 8.83
CA ALA A 77 -1.98 11.45 7.78
C ALA A 77 -2.74 11.47 6.45
N ILE A 78 -3.43 10.38 6.11
CA ILE A 78 -4.30 10.29 4.92
C ILE A 78 -5.48 11.26 5.05
N LYS A 79 -6.14 11.31 6.22
CA LYS A 79 -7.23 12.26 6.49
C LYS A 79 -6.75 13.71 6.44
N ALA A 80 -5.52 13.98 6.86
CA ALA A 80 -4.88 15.29 6.83
C ALA A 80 -4.30 15.65 5.44
N TRP A 81 -4.40 14.77 4.44
CA TRP A 81 -3.82 14.94 3.11
C TRP A 81 -2.28 15.10 3.10
N GLU A 82 -1.60 14.58 4.12
CA GLU A 82 -0.14 14.62 4.26
C GLU A 82 0.52 13.37 3.68
N PHE A 83 0.62 13.30 2.35
CA PHE A 83 1.09 12.10 1.65
C PHE A 83 2.57 11.75 1.88
N GLU A 84 3.43 12.75 2.08
CA GLU A 84 4.86 12.51 2.39
C GLU A 84 5.02 11.77 3.72
N LYS A 85 4.28 12.20 4.76
CA LYS A 85 4.30 11.52 6.05
C LYS A 85 3.67 10.14 5.97
N ALA A 86 2.57 9.99 5.21
CA ALA A 86 1.95 8.70 4.97
C ALA A 86 2.91 7.71 4.27
N ALA A 87 3.72 8.18 3.31
CA ALA A 87 4.71 7.35 2.63
C ALA A 87 5.81 6.86 3.59
N VAL A 88 6.32 7.74 4.46
CA VAL A 88 7.30 7.35 5.49
C VAL A 88 6.72 6.33 6.47
N ILE A 89 5.49 6.54 6.95
CA ILE A 89 4.81 5.61 7.87
C ILE A 89 4.56 4.24 7.19
N ARG A 90 4.18 4.24 5.90
CA ARG A 90 4.01 3.02 5.10
C ARG A 90 5.29 2.20 5.03
N ASP A 91 6.43 2.86 4.84
CA ASP A 91 7.71 2.18 4.70
C ASP A 91 8.20 1.65 6.07
N GLN A 92 7.99 2.40 7.16
CA GLN A 92 8.23 1.93 8.54
C GLN A 92 7.38 0.70 8.90
N ILE A 93 6.11 0.67 8.47
CA ILE A 93 5.21 -0.48 8.66
C ILE A 93 5.77 -1.72 7.97
N LYS A 94 6.30 -1.59 6.75
CA LYS A 94 6.90 -2.72 6.01
C LYS A 94 8.16 -3.25 6.69
N GLU A 95 9.05 -2.37 7.14
CA GLU A 95 10.28 -2.79 7.83
C GLU A 95 9.99 -3.59 9.11
N ILE A 96 8.93 -3.25 9.84
CA ILE A 96 8.51 -3.95 11.06
C ILE A 96 7.85 -5.30 10.75
N ASP A 97 7.13 -5.41 9.64
CA ASP A 97 6.44 -6.65 9.22
C ASP A 97 7.41 -7.66 8.59
N GLU A 98 8.43 -7.20 7.86
CA GLU A 98 9.44 -8.05 7.20
C GLU A 98 10.58 -8.49 8.14
N GLY A 99 10.85 -7.76 9.23
CA GLY A 99 11.90 -8.05 10.23
C GLY A 99 11.45 -8.84 11.45
#